data_AF-A0AAV9W389-F1
#
_entry.id   AF-A0AAV9W389-F1
#
_cell.length_a   1.000
_cell.length_b   1.000
_cell.length_c   1.000
_cell.angle_alpha   90.00
_cell.angle_beta   90.00
_cell.angle_gamma   90.00
#
_symmetry.space_group_name_H-M   'P 1'
#
loop_
_entity.id
_entity.type
_entity.pdbx_description
1 polymer ?
#
loop_
_entity_poly.entity_id
_entity_poly.type
_entity_poly.pdbx_seq_one_letter_code
_entity_poly.pdbx_strand_id
1 'polypeptide(L)'
;MAVPPKKIDHPYPLIDNDPYVTRVVRYFRPSDYATIALSTAAAPGLYMLMETCAPQYMGRTAVMSGMRTSGLIGLTGGFFIAYQQSSFRFWGWRENEREVKMDMREMVDKVKRKEPLYGESNLTPYMQGVAARNSRYSQLMLYVFPWFNLANHDQHGVDTAKYYRAAEEEMEQERIAKERSS
;
A
#
# COMPACT_ATOMS: atom_id res chain seq x y z
N MET A 1 12.20 -13.73 18.63
CA MET A 1 11.07 -14.67 18.45
C MET A 1 10.02 -14.00 17.60
N ALA A 2 9.73 -14.55 16.41
CA ALA A 2 8.64 -14.05 15.57
C ALA A 2 7.31 -14.39 16.27
N VAL A 3 6.53 -13.37 16.62
CA VAL A 3 5.20 -13.59 17.19
C VAL A 3 4.24 -13.71 16.01
N PRO A 4 3.60 -14.88 15.81
CA PRO A 4 2.70 -15.07 14.69
C PRO A 4 1.55 -14.05 14.80
N PRO A 5 1.18 -13.37 13.69
CA PRO A 5 0.04 -12.47 13.70
C PRO A 5 -1.22 -13.23 14.08
N LYS A 6 -2.13 -12.54 14.79
CA LYS A 6 -3.50 -13.03 14.97
C LYS A 6 -4.11 -13.25 13.58
N LYS A 7 -4.56 -14.47 13.31
CA LYS A 7 -5.34 -14.76 12.11
C LYS A 7 -6.68 -14.03 12.22
N ILE A 8 -6.95 -13.16 11.26
CA ILE A 8 -8.20 -12.42 11.13
C ILE A 8 -8.91 -12.99 9.93
N ASP A 9 -10.20 -13.27 10.07
CA ASP A 9 -11.02 -13.71 8.96
C ASP A 9 -11.24 -12.55 7.99
N HIS A 10 -11.10 -12.81 6.70
CA HIS A 10 -11.16 -11.81 5.64
C HIS A 10 -11.90 -12.39 4.43
N PRO A 11 -12.84 -11.64 3.83
CA PRO A 11 -13.69 -12.15 2.74
C PRO A 11 -12.94 -12.44 1.44
N TYR A 12 -11.77 -11.82 1.24
CA TYR A 12 -10.89 -12.01 0.09
C TYR A 12 -9.52 -12.52 0.55
N PRO A 13 -8.70 -13.19 -0.29
CA PRO A 13 -7.41 -13.73 0.13
C PRO A 13 -6.44 -12.65 0.61
N LEU A 14 -5.75 -12.91 1.72
CA LEU A 14 -4.69 -12.05 2.24
C LEU A 14 -3.46 -12.09 1.33
N ILE A 15 -2.98 -10.91 0.94
CA ILE A 15 -1.73 -10.72 0.20
C ILE A 15 -0.60 -10.43 1.18
N ASP A 16 -0.82 -9.46 2.07
CA ASP A 16 0.19 -8.95 2.99
C ASP A 16 -0.51 -8.21 4.13
N ASN A 17 -0.19 -8.52 5.40
CA ASN A 17 -0.79 -7.84 6.55
C ASN A 17 -0.07 -6.54 6.97
N ASP A 18 1.13 -6.28 6.45
CA ASP A 18 1.91 -5.08 6.70
C ASP A 18 2.77 -4.72 5.47
N PRO A 19 2.13 -4.31 4.36
CA PRO A 19 2.82 -4.06 3.11
C PRO A 19 3.79 -2.88 3.21
N TYR A 20 4.98 -3.05 2.63
CA TYR A 20 5.98 -1.99 2.54
C TYR A 20 5.45 -0.77 1.77
N VAL A 21 5.86 0.44 2.18
CA VAL A 21 5.27 1.70 1.69
C VAL A 21 5.20 1.81 0.17
N THR A 22 6.26 1.40 -0.54
CA THR A 22 6.31 1.49 -2.01
C THR A 22 5.40 0.48 -2.68
N ARG A 23 5.14 -0.69 -2.07
CA ARG A 23 4.19 -1.66 -2.59
C ARG A 23 2.77 -1.10 -2.54
N VAL A 24 2.39 -0.48 -1.42
CA VAL A 24 1.05 0.11 -1.27
C VAL A 24 0.77 1.15 -2.36
N VAL A 25 1.73 2.04 -2.62
CA VAL A 25 1.61 3.10 -3.63
C VAL A 25 1.64 2.55 -5.06
N ARG A 26 2.50 1.55 -5.36
CA ARG A 26 2.54 0.90 -6.68
C ARG A 26 1.24 0.17 -7.02
N TYR A 27 0.51 -0.28 -6.01
CA TYR A 27 -0.75 -1.01 -6.16
C TYR A 27 -1.98 -0.07 -6.16
N PHE A 28 -1.78 1.23 -6.31
CA PHE A 28 -2.88 2.17 -6.51
C PHE A 28 -3.65 1.85 -7.80
N ARG A 29 -4.97 1.76 -7.65
CA ARG A 29 -5.94 1.72 -8.75
C ARG A 29 -6.18 3.16 -9.24
N PRO A 30 -6.68 3.33 -10.48
CA PRO A 30 -7.11 4.66 -10.96
C PRO A 30 -8.10 5.35 -10.02
N SER A 31 -8.95 4.59 -9.32
CA SER A 31 -9.87 5.11 -8.30
C SER A 31 -9.18 5.77 -7.11
N ASP A 32 -8.00 5.30 -6.72
CA ASP A 32 -7.26 5.87 -5.59
C ASP A 32 -6.64 7.21 -6.01
N TYR A 33 -6.10 7.29 -7.23
CA TYR A 33 -5.66 8.57 -7.81
C TYR A 33 -6.81 9.56 -7.99
N ALA A 34 -8.00 9.07 -8.39
CA ALA A 34 -9.20 9.91 -8.44
C ALA A 34 -9.59 10.43 -7.06
N THR A 35 -9.45 9.62 -6.00
CA THR A 35 -9.68 10.04 -4.61
C THR A 35 -8.71 11.14 -4.17
N ILE A 36 -7.42 11.02 -4.54
CA ILE A 36 -6.41 12.05 -4.28
C ILE A 36 -6.76 13.34 -5.02
N ALA A 37 -7.05 13.26 -6.32
CA ALA A 37 -7.38 14.43 -7.14
C ALA A 37 -8.65 15.13 -6.64
N LEU A 38 -9.69 14.35 -6.31
CA LEU A 38 -10.95 14.87 -5.77
C LEU A 38 -10.71 15.58 -4.45
N SER A 39 -9.99 14.96 -3.51
CA SER A 39 -9.69 15.56 -2.20
C SER A 39 -8.87 16.84 -2.34
N THR A 40 -7.88 16.83 -3.24
CA THR A 40 -7.01 17.98 -3.53
C THR A 40 -7.78 19.17 -4.10
N ALA A 41 -8.81 18.92 -4.93
CA ALA A 41 -9.66 19.97 -5.48
C ALA A 41 -10.79 20.40 -4.53
N ALA A 42 -11.35 19.45 -3.77
CA ALA A 42 -12.46 19.69 -2.86
C ALA A 42 -12.08 20.63 -1.71
N ALA A 43 -10.87 20.49 -1.14
CA ALA A 43 -10.44 21.34 -0.03
C ALA A 43 -10.35 22.86 -0.38
N PRO A 44 -9.64 23.29 -1.44
CA PRO A 44 -9.65 24.68 -1.86
C PRO A 44 -11.02 25.12 -2.41
N GLY A 45 -11.79 24.22 -3.03
CA GLY A 45 -13.17 24.49 -3.43
C GLY A 45 -14.08 24.83 -2.26
N LEU A 46 -13.99 24.07 -1.16
CA LEU A 46 -14.68 24.32 0.10
C LEU A 46 -14.21 25.63 0.74
N TYR A 47 -12.90 25.90 0.73
CA TYR A 47 -12.35 27.17 1.21
C TYR A 47 -12.94 28.38 0.45
N MET A 48 -12.99 28.32 -0.89
CA MET A 48 -13.64 29.35 -1.71
C MET A 48 -15.12 29.47 -1.42
N LEU A 49 -15.84 28.34 -1.28
CA LEU A 49 -17.26 28.35 -0.94
C LEU A 49 -17.51 29.04 0.41
N MET A 50 -16.69 28.74 1.42
CA MET A 50 -16.76 29.41 2.72
C MET A 50 -16.53 30.92 2.60
N GLU A 51 -15.53 31.35 1.83
CA GLU A 51 -15.28 32.78 1.57
C GLU A 51 -16.46 33.45 0.84
N THR A 52 -17.16 32.73 -0.06
CA THR A 52 -18.36 33.28 -0.71
C THR A 52 -19.57 33.37 0.21
N CYS A 53 -19.73 32.42 1.15
CA CYS A 53 -20.85 32.41 2.09
C CYS A 53 -20.65 33.36 3.26
N ALA A 54 -19.41 33.54 3.73
CA ALA A 54 -19.03 34.40 4.83
C ALA A 54 -17.73 35.16 4.50
N PRO A 55 -17.80 36.23 3.69
CA PRO A 55 -16.62 36.94 3.23
C PRO A 55 -15.81 37.54 4.38
N GLN A 56 -14.50 37.28 4.38
CA GLN A 56 -13.56 37.87 5.34
C GLN A 56 -12.87 39.13 4.77
N TYR A 57 -13.12 39.45 3.50
CA TYR A 57 -12.55 40.61 2.78
C TYR A 57 -11.01 40.63 2.81
N MET A 58 -10.41 39.45 2.79
CA MET A 58 -8.96 39.29 2.78
C MET A 58 -8.36 39.76 1.44
N GLY A 59 -7.14 40.30 1.48
CA GLY A 59 -6.40 40.65 0.26
C GLY A 59 -6.12 39.42 -0.61
N ARG A 60 -6.02 39.61 -1.94
CA ARG A 60 -5.81 38.54 -2.93
C ARG A 60 -4.67 37.58 -2.56
N THR A 61 -3.55 38.10 -2.07
CA THR A 61 -2.40 37.28 -1.67
C THR A 61 -2.73 36.33 -0.53
N ALA A 62 -3.53 36.77 0.45
CA ALA A 62 -3.92 35.95 1.58
C ALA A 62 -4.89 34.84 1.14
N VAL A 63 -5.87 35.15 0.28
CA VAL A 63 -6.77 34.15 -0.32
C VAL A 63 -6.00 33.10 -1.11
N MET A 64 -5.03 33.52 -1.93
CA MET A 64 -4.18 32.59 -2.69
C MET A 64 -3.32 31.69 -1.78
N SER A 65 -2.84 32.23 -0.66
CA SER A 65 -2.14 31.45 0.35
C SER A 65 -3.06 30.40 0.99
N GLY A 66 -4.27 30.82 1.39
CA GLY A 66 -5.30 29.93 1.95
C GLY A 66 -5.69 28.81 0.98
N MET A 67 -5.84 29.12 -0.31
CA MET A 67 -6.08 28.13 -1.37
C MET A 67 -4.96 27.10 -1.49
N ARG A 68 -3.69 27.53 -1.45
CA ARG A 68 -2.53 26.63 -1.54
C ARG A 68 -2.45 25.71 -0.33
N THR A 69 -2.61 26.26 0.87
CA THR A 69 -2.61 25.49 2.11
C THR A 69 -3.76 24.48 2.13
N SER A 70 -4.96 24.91 1.75
CA SER A 70 -6.13 24.02 1.64
C SER A 70 -5.90 22.91 0.63
N GLY A 71 -5.31 23.23 -0.53
CA GLY A 71 -4.90 22.24 -1.53
C GLY A 71 -3.91 21.20 -0.97
N LEU A 72 -2.91 21.64 -0.19
CA LEU A 72 -1.95 20.73 0.45
C LEU A 72 -2.60 19.82 1.49
N ILE A 73 -3.53 20.35 2.28
CA ILE A 73 -4.32 19.55 3.24
C ILE A 73 -5.17 18.52 2.50
N GLY A 74 -5.87 18.94 1.43
CA GLY A 74 -6.67 18.05 0.59
C GLY A 74 -5.84 16.95 -0.09
N LEU A 75 -4.65 17.30 -0.57
CA LEU A 75 -3.70 16.34 -1.14
C LEU A 75 -3.25 15.31 -0.10
N THR A 76 -2.91 15.76 1.10
CA THR A 76 -2.44 14.90 2.20
C THR A 76 -3.54 13.96 2.67
N GLY A 77 -4.75 14.49 2.91
CA GLY A 77 -5.91 13.69 3.30
C GLY A 77 -6.31 12.69 2.22
N GLY A 78 -6.34 13.12 0.96
CA GLY A 78 -6.61 12.25 -0.19
C GLY A 78 -5.59 11.12 -0.31
N PHE A 79 -4.30 11.41 -0.11
CA PHE A 79 -3.25 10.41 -0.10
C PHE A 79 -3.45 9.38 1.02
N PHE A 80 -3.79 9.81 2.23
CA PHE A 80 -4.06 8.87 3.34
C PHE A 80 -5.27 7.97 3.08
N ILE A 81 -6.35 8.51 2.50
CA ILE A 81 -7.50 7.70 2.11
C ILE A 81 -7.12 6.68 1.04
N ALA A 82 -6.41 7.11 -0.01
CA ALA A 82 -5.92 6.23 -1.07
C ALA A 82 -4.98 5.13 -0.53
N TYR A 83 -4.06 5.49 0.37
CA TYR A 83 -3.16 4.56 1.03
C TYR A 83 -3.94 3.52 1.83
N GLN A 84 -4.92 3.95 2.63
CA GLN A 84 -5.78 3.07 3.41
C GLN A 84 -6.63 2.15 2.51
N GLN A 85 -7.21 2.67 1.43
CA GLN A 85 -7.98 1.89 0.45
C GLN A 85 -7.13 0.78 -0.20
N SER A 86 -5.87 1.10 -0.52
CA SER A 86 -4.91 0.12 -1.04
C SER A 86 -4.55 -0.92 0.00
N SER A 87 -4.23 -0.52 1.23
CA SER A 87 -3.96 -1.46 2.33
C SER A 87 -5.13 -2.41 2.63
N PHE A 88 -6.38 -1.95 2.53
CA PHE A 88 -7.55 -2.82 2.69
C PHE A 88 -7.62 -3.94 1.64
N ARG A 89 -7.13 -3.69 0.42
CA ARG A 89 -7.03 -4.74 -0.62
C ARG A 89 -5.90 -5.72 -0.29
N PHE A 90 -4.76 -5.25 0.23
CA PHE A 90 -3.70 -6.15 0.73
C PHE A 90 -4.19 -7.07 1.84
N TRP A 91 -5.02 -6.55 2.76
CA TRP A 91 -5.57 -7.28 3.89
C TRP A 91 -6.72 -8.24 3.54
N GLY A 92 -7.18 -8.24 2.28
CA GLY A 92 -8.33 -9.05 1.87
C GLY A 92 -9.68 -8.55 2.42
N TRP A 93 -9.75 -7.31 2.89
CA TRP A 93 -11.00 -6.70 3.38
C TRP A 93 -11.88 -6.14 2.26
N ARG A 94 -11.27 -5.92 1.08
CA ARG A 94 -11.93 -5.50 -0.16
C ARG A 94 -11.51 -6.43 -1.29
N GLU A 95 -12.29 -6.42 -2.36
CA GLU A 95 -11.96 -7.14 -3.60
C GLU A 95 -10.54 -6.78 -4.05
N ASN A 96 -9.75 -7.82 -4.33
CA ASN A 96 -8.32 -7.70 -4.58
C ASN A 96 -7.79 -8.70 -5.63
N GLU A 97 -8.63 -9.23 -6.53
CA GLU A 97 -8.25 -10.26 -7.49
C GLU A 97 -7.08 -9.78 -8.38
N ARG A 98 -7.15 -8.51 -8.82
CA ARG A 98 -6.08 -7.87 -9.60
C ARG A 98 -4.77 -7.85 -8.83
N GLU A 99 -4.81 -7.44 -7.56
CA GLU A 99 -3.63 -7.32 -6.70
C GLU A 99 -3.04 -8.67 -6.37
N VAL A 100 -3.86 -9.71 -6.15
CA VAL A 100 -3.40 -11.09 -5.94
C VAL A 100 -2.62 -11.60 -7.15
N LYS A 101 -3.13 -11.38 -8.37
CA LYS A 101 -2.43 -11.77 -9.62
C LYS A 101 -1.12 -11.00 -9.80
N MET A 102 -1.13 -9.71 -9.49
CA MET A 102 0.06 -8.85 -9.56
C MET A 102 1.12 -9.27 -8.56
N ASP A 103 0.72 -9.58 -7.32
CA ASP A 103 1.60 -10.04 -6.25
C ASP A 103 2.20 -11.41 -6.57
N MET A 104 1.39 -12.37 -7.05
CA MET A 104 1.89 -13.68 -7.46
C MET A 104 2.96 -13.55 -8.53
N ARG A 105 2.69 -12.76 -9.58
CA ARG A 105 3.66 -12.50 -10.65
C ARG A 105 4.94 -11.84 -10.13
N GLU A 106 4.82 -10.78 -9.31
CA GLU A 106 5.96 -10.05 -8.74
C GLU A 106 6.83 -10.96 -7.88
N MET A 107 6.22 -11.80 -7.05
CA MET A 107 6.93 -12.69 -6.13
C MET A 107 7.56 -13.89 -6.83
N VAL A 108 6.86 -14.51 -7.80
CA VAL A 108 7.42 -15.58 -8.65
C VAL A 108 8.61 -15.06 -9.44
N ASP A 109 8.51 -13.87 -10.04
CA ASP A 109 9.61 -13.24 -10.77
C ASP A 109 10.84 -13.02 -9.87
N LYS A 110 10.63 -12.62 -8.61
CA LYS A 110 11.73 -12.48 -7.62
C LYS A 110 12.35 -13.83 -7.27
N VAL A 111 11.54 -14.87 -7.07
CA VAL A 111 12.04 -16.24 -6.81
C VAL A 111 12.89 -16.72 -7.98
N LYS A 112 12.42 -16.56 -9.22
CA LYS A 112 13.16 -16.91 -10.45
C LYS A 112 14.50 -16.16 -10.53
N ARG A 113 14.54 -14.91 -10.07
CA ARG A 113 15.76 -14.08 -9.99
C ARG A 113 16.63 -14.35 -8.76
N LYS A 114 16.21 -15.23 -7.84
CA LYS A 114 16.87 -15.50 -6.55
C LYS A 114 16.97 -14.25 -5.66
N GLU A 115 16.02 -13.34 -5.79
CA GLU A 115 15.91 -12.15 -4.95
C GLU A 115 15.03 -12.44 -3.71
N PRO A 116 15.27 -11.76 -2.58
CA PRO A 116 14.40 -11.88 -1.40
C PRO A 116 13.00 -11.33 -1.70
N LEU A 117 11.96 -12.08 -1.30
CA LEU A 117 10.55 -11.74 -1.56
C LEU A 117 10.18 -10.34 -1.07
N TYR A 118 10.59 -9.99 0.15
CA TYR A 118 10.25 -8.74 0.83
C TYR A 118 11.44 -7.78 0.97
N GLY A 119 12.51 -8.00 0.22
CA GLY A 119 13.72 -7.19 0.27
C GLY A 119 14.65 -7.57 1.43
N GLU A 120 15.73 -6.81 1.57
CA GLU A 120 16.70 -6.96 2.66
C GLU A 120 16.51 -5.85 3.70
N SER A 121 16.69 -6.21 4.97
CA SER A 121 16.58 -5.30 6.10
C SER A 121 17.94 -5.16 6.80
N ASN A 122 18.30 -3.93 7.15
CA ASN A 122 19.47 -3.65 7.99
C ASN A 122 19.20 -3.88 9.48
N LEU A 123 17.99 -4.28 9.85
CA LEU A 123 17.60 -4.55 11.22
C LEU A 123 17.89 -6.01 11.60
N THR A 124 18.27 -6.22 12.86
CA THR A 124 18.35 -7.58 13.42
C THR A 124 16.96 -8.24 13.37
N PRO A 125 16.88 -9.59 13.32
CA PRO A 125 15.59 -10.29 13.28
C PRO A 125 14.65 -9.91 14.44
N TYR A 126 15.22 -9.60 15.61
CA TYR A 126 14.45 -9.08 16.74
C TYR A 126 13.83 -7.71 16.43
N MET A 127 14.63 -6.78 15.93
CA MET A 127 14.18 -5.42 15.59
C MET A 127 13.21 -5.39 14.42
N GLN A 128 13.35 -6.30 13.45
CA GLN A 128 12.34 -6.50 12.40
C GLN A 128 10.98 -6.89 13.01
N GLY A 129 10.96 -7.77 14.01
CA GLY A 129 9.75 -8.12 14.73
C GLY A 129 9.18 -6.97 15.58
N VAL A 130 10.02 -6.11 16.14
CA VAL A 130 9.57 -4.88 16.83
C VAL A 130 8.93 -3.93 15.81
N ALA A 131 9.57 -3.72 14.67
CA ALA A 131 9.07 -2.87 13.60
C ALA A 131 7.71 -3.36 13.10
N ALA A 132 7.60 -4.65 12.75
CA ALA A 132 6.35 -5.25 12.29
C ALA A 132 5.19 -5.10 13.28
N ARG A 133 5.44 -5.17 14.59
CA ARG A 133 4.39 -4.97 15.61
C ARG A 133 3.90 -3.51 15.69
N ASN A 134 4.75 -2.56 15.36
CA ASN A 134 4.39 -1.13 15.36
C ASN A 134 3.72 -0.70 14.04
N SER A 135 4.11 -1.28 12.91
CA SER A 135 3.55 -0.93 11.58
C SER A 135 2.32 -1.71 11.17
N ARG A 136 2.14 -2.94 11.67
CA ARG A 136 0.99 -3.76 11.31
C ARG A 136 -0.34 -3.06 11.68
N TYR A 137 -1.20 -2.93 10.66
CA TYR A 137 -2.50 -2.24 10.74
C TYR A 137 -2.45 -0.76 11.16
N SER A 138 -1.27 -0.11 11.18
CA SER A 138 -1.16 1.31 11.53
C SER A 138 -1.94 2.22 10.56
N GLN A 139 -2.22 1.73 9.37
CA GLN A 139 -2.96 2.43 8.32
C GLN A 139 -4.41 2.73 8.72
N LEU A 140 -4.96 2.03 9.72
CA LEU A 140 -6.26 2.35 10.30
C LEU A 140 -6.28 3.72 10.98
N MET A 141 -5.13 4.18 11.48
CA MET A 141 -4.98 5.37 12.31
C MET A 141 -4.20 6.49 11.62
N LEU A 142 -4.09 6.50 10.29
CA LEU A 142 -3.36 7.56 9.55
C LEU A 142 -3.90 8.97 9.82
N TYR A 143 -5.18 9.09 10.19
CA TYR A 143 -5.79 10.37 10.57
C TYR A 143 -5.32 10.89 11.94
N VAL A 144 -4.76 10.03 12.80
CA VAL A 144 -4.16 10.40 14.09
C VAL A 144 -2.66 10.58 13.93
N PHE A 145 -2.00 9.56 13.37
CA PHE A 145 -0.55 9.52 13.27
C PHE A 145 -0.12 8.73 12.01
N PRO A 146 0.60 9.36 11.06
CA PRO A 146 1.00 8.70 9.84
C PRO A 146 2.19 7.77 10.11
N TRP A 147 1.90 6.47 10.20
CA TRP A 147 2.91 5.45 10.43
C TRP A 147 2.88 4.40 9.31
N PHE A 148 4.06 4.09 8.76
CA PHE A 148 4.23 3.26 7.57
C PHE A 148 5.30 2.19 7.79
N ASN A 149 5.20 1.07 7.06
CA ASN A 149 6.25 0.07 7.05
C ASN A 149 7.43 0.50 6.16
N LEU A 150 8.59 0.65 6.81
CA LEU A 150 9.88 0.99 6.21
C LEU A 150 10.98 -0.04 6.53
N ALA A 151 10.62 -1.21 7.07
CA ALA A 151 11.57 -2.12 7.69
C ALA A 151 12.02 -3.32 6.84
N ASN A 152 11.37 -3.60 5.70
CA ASN A 152 11.61 -4.80 4.87
C ASN A 152 11.70 -6.09 5.71
N HIS A 153 10.82 -6.23 6.71
CA HIS A 153 10.81 -7.39 7.59
C HIS A 153 10.20 -8.62 6.90
N ASP A 154 10.29 -9.80 7.49
CA ASP A 154 9.71 -11.05 6.96
C ASP A 154 8.29 -11.37 7.47
N GLN A 155 7.67 -10.50 8.28
CA GLN A 155 6.46 -10.80 9.05
C GLN A 155 5.14 -10.36 8.39
N HIS A 156 4.86 -10.87 7.19
CA HIS A 156 3.72 -10.46 6.35
C HIS A 156 2.42 -11.28 6.52
N GLY A 157 2.44 -12.30 7.38
CA GLY A 157 1.24 -13.08 7.75
C GLY A 157 0.70 -14.00 6.67
N VAL A 158 1.48 -14.27 5.62
CA VAL A 158 1.14 -15.20 4.53
C VAL A 158 2.15 -16.33 4.44
N ASP A 159 1.69 -17.49 3.94
CA ASP A 159 2.58 -18.59 3.57
C ASP A 159 3.32 -18.24 2.28
N THR A 160 4.64 -18.01 2.38
CA THR A 160 5.50 -17.66 1.25
C THR A 160 5.85 -18.87 0.37
N ALA A 161 5.67 -20.10 0.86
CA ALA A 161 5.95 -21.31 0.10
C ALA A 161 5.11 -21.43 -1.18
N LYS A 162 3.95 -20.75 -1.23
CA LYS A 162 3.11 -20.68 -2.44
C LYS A 162 3.86 -20.05 -3.63
N TYR A 163 4.73 -19.07 -3.40
CA TYR A 163 5.47 -18.40 -4.48
C TYR A 163 6.59 -19.28 -5.02
N TYR A 164 7.28 -20.02 -4.14
CA TYR A 164 8.33 -20.95 -4.55
C TYR A 164 7.76 -22.11 -5.37
N ARG A 165 6.65 -22.70 -4.92
CA ARG A 165 5.96 -23.76 -5.67
C ARG A 165 5.50 -23.29 -7.06
N ALA A 166 4.87 -22.11 -7.13
CA ALA A 166 4.45 -21.54 -8.40
C ALA A 166 5.64 -21.26 -9.33
N ALA A 167 6.77 -20.77 -8.79
CA ALA A 167 7.96 -20.53 -9.58
C ALA A 167 8.58 -21.84 -10.12
N GLU A 168 8.65 -22.88 -9.30
CA GLU A 168 9.12 -24.22 -9.70
C GLU A 168 8.26 -24.79 -10.83
N GLU A 169 6.93 -24.71 -10.69
CA GLU A 169 5.98 -25.16 -11.71
C GLU A 169 6.18 -24.39 -13.03
N GLU A 170 6.29 -23.06 -12.99
CA GLU A 170 6.51 -22.26 -14.21
C GLU A 170 7.86 -22.55 -14.88
N MET A 171 8.94 -22.68 -14.10
CA MET A 171 10.27 -23.00 -14.65
C MET A 171 10.30 -24.39 -15.30
N GLU A 172 9.58 -25.36 -14.74
CA GLU A 172 9.47 -26.70 -15.32
C GLU A 172 8.67 -26.68 -16.64
N GLN A 173 7.58 -25.92 -16.71
CA GLN A 173 6.85 -25.73 -17.97
C GLN A 173 7.71 -25.05 -19.04
N GLU A 174 8.50 -24.04 -18.68
CA GLU A 174 9.45 -23.38 -19.59
C GLU A 174 10.52 -24.36 -20.10
N ARG A 175 11.05 -25.23 -19.23
CA ARG A 175 12.01 -26.28 -19.61
C ARG A 175 11.40 -27.27 -20.61
N ILE A 176 10.22 -27.80 -20.32
CA ILE A 176 9.51 -28.74 -21.20
C ILE A 176 9.18 -28.09 -22.55
N ALA A 177 8.74 -26.84 -22.55
CA ALA A 177 8.44 -26.10 -23.78
C ALA A 177 9.70 -25.93 -24.66
N LYS A 178 10.84 -25.61 -24.03
CA LYS A 178 12.13 -25.48 -24.73
C LYS A 178 12.58 -26.81 -25.34
N GLU A 179 12.44 -27.91 -24.60
CA GLU A 179 12.74 -29.27 -25.08
C GLU A 179 11.84 -29.70 -26.24
N ARG A 180 10.56 -29.32 -26.25
CA ARG A 180 9.65 -29.59 -27.37
C ARG A 180 9.91 -28.75 -28.62
N SER A 181 10.59 -27.61 -28.45
CA SER A 181 10.93 -26.68 -29.54
C SER A 181 12.32 -26.91 -30.14
N SER A 182 13.13 -27.78 -29.54
CA SER A 182 14.47 -28.17 -30.01
C SER A 182 14.40 -29.49 -30.79
#